data_AF-A0A2V6FD86-F1
#
_entry.id   AF-A0A2V6FD86-F1
#
_cell.length_a   1.000
_cell.length_b   1.000
_cell.length_c   1.000
_cell.angle_alpha   90.00
_cell.angle_beta   90.00
_cell.angle_gamma   90.00
#
_symmetry.space_group_name_H-M   'P 1'
#
loop_
_entity.id
_entity.type
_entity.pdbx_description
1 polymer ?
#
loop_
_entity_poly.entity_id
_entity_poly.type
_entity_poly.pdbx_seq_one_letter_code
_entity_poly.pdbx_strand_id
1 'polypeptide(L)'
;DYRLMRITALTYHLRPEIIESTYYLHYYTGAREYRQMGETMFNDFVKYCRTDTGYAALQNVITKEKRDEMESFLFAETFKYFYLLFATPQAVDFDHITFNTEGHPLRRTW
;
A
#
# COMPACT_ATOMS: atom_id res chain seq x y z
N ASP A 1 15.70 -1.86 -10.89
CA ASP A 1 16.91 -2.55 -10.38
C ASP A 1 17.35 -1.89 -9.08
N TYR A 2 17.15 -2.56 -7.96
CA TYR A 2 17.55 -2.07 -6.64
C TYR A 2 19.07 -2.10 -6.41
N ARG A 3 19.82 -2.95 -7.13
CA ARG A 3 21.30 -3.00 -6.99
C ARG A 3 21.95 -1.76 -7.58
N LEU A 4 21.37 -1.27 -8.68
CA LEU A 4 21.84 -0.10 -9.42
C LEU A 4 21.01 1.15 -9.16
N MET A 5 19.97 1.06 -8.31
CA MET A 5 18.99 2.11 -8.06
C MET A 5 18.42 2.73 -9.35
N ARG A 6 18.22 1.90 -10.39
CA ARG A 6 17.72 2.32 -11.70
C ARG A 6 16.28 1.90 -11.90
N ILE A 7 15.46 2.81 -12.41
CA ILE A 7 14.08 2.50 -12.81
C ILE A 7 14.10 1.58 -14.03
N THR A 8 13.49 0.40 -13.91
CA THR A 8 13.39 -0.62 -14.98
C THR A 8 12.01 -0.72 -15.60
N ALA A 9 10.99 -0.22 -14.90
CA ALA A 9 9.63 -0.07 -15.41
C ALA A 9 9.12 1.30 -14.96
N LEU A 10 8.48 2.03 -15.87
CA LEU A 10 8.01 3.40 -15.61
C LEU A 10 6.61 3.45 -15.02
N THR A 11 5.81 2.39 -15.18
CA THR A 11 4.42 2.37 -14.75
C THR A 11 4.28 2.01 -13.27
N TYR A 12 3.31 2.60 -12.59
CA TYR A 12 2.88 2.23 -11.25
C TYR A 12 1.36 2.12 -11.19
N HIS A 13 0.86 0.89 -11.01
CA HIS A 13 -0.56 0.55 -11.11
C HIS A 13 -1.27 0.59 -9.76
N LEU A 14 -0.95 1.56 -8.88
CA LEU A 14 -1.55 1.67 -7.53
C LEU A 14 -1.32 0.45 -6.62
N ARG A 15 -0.26 -0.30 -6.92
CA ARG A 15 0.10 -1.59 -6.36
C ARG A 15 0.31 -1.56 -4.83
N PRO A 16 -0.16 -2.57 -4.07
CA PRO A 16 -0.21 -2.56 -2.60
C PRO A 16 1.03 -3.14 -1.90
N GLU A 17 1.86 -3.92 -2.58
CA GLU A 17 2.74 -4.91 -1.92
C GLU A 17 3.79 -4.24 -1.01
N ILE A 18 4.23 -3.03 -1.35
CA ILE A 18 5.19 -2.29 -0.51
C ILE A 18 4.56 -1.72 0.75
N ILE A 19 3.30 -1.25 0.70
CA ILE A 19 2.62 -0.72 1.89
C ILE A 19 2.12 -1.88 2.78
N GLU A 20 1.73 -3.01 2.18
CA GLU A 20 1.47 -4.26 2.89
C GLU A 20 2.69 -4.70 3.71
N SER A 21 3.85 -4.81 3.05
CA SER A 21 5.10 -5.21 3.71
C SER A 21 5.48 -4.23 4.82
N THR A 22 5.32 -2.93 4.56
CA THR A 22 5.57 -1.87 5.54
C THR A 22 4.67 -2.00 6.77
N TYR A 23 3.38 -2.28 6.56
CA TYR A 23 2.43 -2.50 7.64
C TYR A 23 2.81 -3.71 8.49
N TYR A 24 3.07 -4.87 7.89
CA TYR A 24 3.47 -6.06 8.66
C TYR A 24 4.77 -5.87 9.42
N LEU A 25 5.76 -5.24 8.81
CA LEU A 25 7.02 -4.91 9.48
C LEU A 25 6.78 -3.97 10.66
N HIS A 26 5.96 -2.93 10.50
CA HIS A 26 5.59 -2.06 11.61
C HIS A 26 4.85 -2.81 12.72
N TYR A 27 3.86 -3.62 12.38
CA TYR A 27 3.02 -4.35 13.32
C TYR A 27 3.82 -5.33 14.18
N TYR A 28 4.68 -6.15 13.57
CA TYR A 28 5.42 -7.18 14.29
C TYR A 28 6.68 -6.70 14.99
N THR A 29 7.29 -5.61 14.53
CA THR A 29 8.53 -5.09 15.14
C THR A 29 8.30 -3.91 16.07
N GLY A 30 7.18 -3.19 15.92
CA GLY A 30 6.95 -1.90 16.57
C GLY A 30 7.90 -0.78 16.11
N ALA A 31 8.75 -1.04 15.12
CA ALA A 31 9.81 -0.13 14.72
C ALA A 31 9.21 1.10 14.00
N ARG A 32 9.64 2.29 14.42
CA ARG A 32 9.04 3.57 14.01
C ARG A 32 9.39 3.92 12.57
N GLU A 33 10.52 3.44 12.06
CA GLU A 33 10.99 3.66 10.70
C GLU A 33 9.96 3.19 9.66
N TYR A 34 9.30 2.05 9.87
CA TYR A 34 8.29 1.56 8.93
C TYR A 34 7.06 2.46 8.90
N ARG A 35 6.66 3.02 10.05
CA ARG A 35 5.57 4.01 10.08
C ARG A 35 5.94 5.30 9.35
N GLN A 36 7.19 5.76 9.46
CA GLN A 36 7.68 6.94 8.73
C GLN A 36 7.80 6.67 7.23
N MET A 37 8.23 5.46 6.84
CA MET A 37 8.25 5.04 5.44
C MET A 37 6.85 5.05 4.84
N GLY A 38 5.86 4.47 5.53
CA GLY A 38 4.49 4.46 5.03
C GLY A 38 3.81 5.83 5.06
N GLU A 39 4.18 6.74 5.97
CA GLU A 39 3.78 8.16 5.89
C GLU A 39 4.31 8.82 4.62
N THR A 40 5.58 8.57 4.27
CA THR A 40 6.17 9.05 3.02
C THR A 40 5.43 8.47 1.81
N MET A 41 5.15 7.16 1.81
CA MET A 41 4.38 6.49 0.75
C MET A 41 2.98 7.07 0.61
N PHE A 42 2.25 7.29 1.72
CA PHE A 42 0.89 7.83 1.70
C PHE A 42 0.87 9.26 1.14
N ASN A 43 1.79 10.11 1.59
CA ASN A 43 1.90 11.50 1.13
C ASN A 43 2.17 11.56 -0.38
N ASP A 44 3.11 10.77 -0.88
CA ASP A 44 3.39 10.67 -2.32
C ASP A 44 2.21 10.06 -3.09
N PHE A 45 1.57 9.04 -2.55
CA PHE A 45 0.40 8.39 -3.15
C PHE A 45 -0.75 9.39 -3.34
N VAL A 46 -1.09 10.14 -2.29
CA VAL A 46 -2.13 11.20 -2.36
C VAL A 46 -1.70 12.30 -3.32
N LYS A 47 -0.45 12.76 -3.25
CA LYS A 47 0.03 13.87 -4.09
C LYS A 47 0.03 13.54 -5.58
N TYR A 48 0.46 12.35 -5.95
CA TYR A 48 0.69 12.00 -7.36
C TYR A 48 -0.42 11.17 -7.98
N CYS A 49 -1.16 10.37 -7.20
CA CYS A 49 -2.17 9.46 -7.75
C CYS A 49 -3.60 9.99 -7.62
N ARG A 50 -3.89 10.95 -6.74
CA ARG A 50 -5.25 11.49 -6.56
C ARG A 50 -5.71 12.33 -7.76
N THR A 51 -6.99 12.22 -8.09
CA THR A 51 -7.71 13.04 -9.08
C THR A 51 -8.93 13.69 -8.41
N ASP A 52 -9.70 14.47 -9.16
CA ASP A 52 -10.93 15.09 -8.66
C ASP A 52 -12.03 14.07 -8.31
N THR A 53 -11.98 12.89 -8.95
CA THR A 53 -13.02 11.85 -8.85
C THR A 53 -12.55 10.54 -8.23
N GLY A 54 -11.26 10.38 -7.95
CA GLY A 54 -10.71 9.15 -7.41
C GLY A 54 -9.18 9.13 -7.38
N TYR A 55 -8.61 8.00 -7.81
CA TYR A 55 -7.18 7.79 -7.93
C TYR A 55 -6.85 7.18 -9.30
N ALA A 56 -5.65 7.42 -9.79
CA ALA A 56 -5.19 7.01 -11.10
C ALA A 56 -3.77 6.47 -11.02
N ALA A 57 -3.52 5.36 -11.70
CA ALA A 57 -2.19 4.81 -11.91
C ALA A 57 -1.24 5.86 -12.53
N LEU A 58 0.07 5.65 -12.40
CA LEU A 58 1.07 6.45 -13.11
C LEU A 58 1.54 5.69 -14.36
N GLN A 59 1.44 6.34 -15.51
CA GLN A 59 2.08 5.86 -16.74
C GLN A 59 3.61 5.99 -16.63
N ASN A 60 4.07 7.05 -15.96
CA ASN A 60 5.49 7.31 -15.76
C ASN A 60 5.76 7.91 -14.38
N VAL A 61 6.43 7.15 -13.52
CA VAL A 61 6.78 7.55 -12.14
C VAL A 61 7.80 8.69 -12.07
N ILE A 62 8.50 9.04 -13.15
CA ILE A 62 9.43 10.18 -13.22
C ILE A 62 8.65 11.45 -13.52
N THR A 63 7.87 11.46 -14.61
CA THR A 63 7.12 12.65 -15.05
C THR A 63 5.83 12.87 -14.26
N LYS A 64 5.38 11.86 -13.50
CA LYS A 64 4.10 11.82 -12.78
C LYS A 64 2.89 11.91 -13.70
N GLU A 65 3.06 11.54 -14.96
CA GLU A 65 1.96 11.38 -15.91
C GLU A 65 1.02 10.28 -15.41
N LYS A 66 -0.26 10.64 -15.24
CA LYS A 66 -1.31 9.73 -14.82
C LYS A 66 -1.83 8.92 -16.02
N ARG A 67 -2.27 7.70 -15.73
CA ARG A 67 -2.99 6.82 -16.64
C ARG A 67 -4.42 6.66 -16.12
N ASP A 68 -5.40 6.75 -17.01
CA ASP A 68 -6.82 6.60 -16.65
C ASP A 68 -7.16 5.12 -16.33
N GLU A 69 -6.67 4.67 -15.18
CA GLU A 69 -6.76 3.30 -14.71
C GLU A 69 -6.78 3.31 -13.17
N MET A 70 -7.79 2.67 -12.59
CA MET A 70 -7.96 2.52 -11.16
C MET A 70 -8.32 1.07 -10.86
N GLU A 71 -7.31 0.30 -10.50
CA GLU A 71 -7.45 -1.12 -10.24
C GLU A 71 -8.29 -1.40 -8.99
N SER A 72 -9.11 -2.47 -9.04
CA SER A 72 -10.02 -2.79 -7.93
C SER A 72 -9.30 -3.10 -6.61
N PHE A 73 -8.10 -3.68 -6.68
CA PHE A 73 -7.26 -3.97 -5.52
C PHE A 73 -6.83 -2.70 -4.76
N LEU A 74 -6.93 -1.49 -5.36
CA LEU A 74 -6.74 -0.24 -4.63
C LEU A 74 -7.61 -0.19 -3.37
N PHE A 75 -8.88 -0.57 -3.52
CA PHE A 75 -9.87 -0.53 -2.46
C PHE A 75 -9.70 -1.68 -1.47
N ALA A 76 -9.39 -2.87 -1.96
CA ALA A 76 -9.21 -4.04 -1.12
C ALA A 76 -7.89 -3.98 -0.34
N GLU A 77 -6.81 -3.49 -0.95
CA GLU A 77 -5.46 -3.70 -0.43
C GLU A 77 -4.79 -2.38 -0.07
N THR A 78 -4.50 -1.53 -1.05
CA THR A 78 -3.66 -0.33 -0.84
C THR A 78 -4.25 0.60 0.22
N PHE A 79 -5.55 0.93 0.14
CA PHE A 79 -6.19 1.74 1.18
C PHE A 79 -6.31 1.03 2.53
N LYS A 80 -6.52 -0.29 2.53
CA LYS A 80 -6.56 -1.07 3.77
C LYS A 80 -5.22 -1.00 4.49
N TYR A 81 -4.11 -1.23 3.81
CA TYR A 81 -2.80 -1.21 4.44
C TYR A 81 -2.35 0.20 4.85
N PHE A 82 -2.71 1.25 4.10
CA PHE A 82 -2.54 2.62 4.58
C PHE A 82 -3.34 2.87 5.86
N TYR A 83 -4.60 2.46 5.91
CA TYR A 83 -5.43 2.60 7.11
C TYR A 83 -4.82 1.85 8.30
N LEU A 84 -4.50 0.57 8.12
CA LEU A 84 -3.98 -0.30 9.18
C LEU A 84 -2.63 0.18 9.73
N LEU A 85 -1.77 0.77 8.90
CA LEU A 85 -0.49 1.31 9.36
C LEU A 85 -0.65 2.44 10.41
N PHE A 86 -1.72 3.22 10.32
CA PHE A 86 -1.98 4.33 11.24
C PHE A 86 -3.04 4.02 12.31
N ALA A 87 -3.74 2.89 12.17
CA ALA A 87 -4.68 2.40 13.15
C ALA A 87 -3.99 1.85 14.40
N THR A 88 -4.77 1.60 15.45
CA THR A 88 -4.26 0.90 16.63
C THR A 88 -4.04 -0.58 16.32
N PRO A 89 -3.15 -1.29 17.03
CA PRO A 89 -2.90 -2.72 16.79
C PRO A 89 -4.16 -3.60 16.91
N GLN A 90 -5.19 -3.15 17.63
CA GLN A 90 -6.45 -3.85 17.80
C GLN A 90 -7.39 -3.77 16.57
N ALA A 91 -6.99 -3.06 15.50
CA ALA A 91 -7.78 -2.96 14.28
C ALA A 91 -7.95 -4.31 13.57
N VAL A 92 -6.99 -5.24 13.74
CA VAL A 92 -7.05 -6.60 13.22
C VAL A 92 -6.60 -7.58 14.29
N ASP A 93 -7.43 -8.57 14.56
CA ASP A 93 -7.10 -9.68 15.45
C ASP A 93 -6.40 -10.78 14.64
N PHE A 94 -5.06 -10.72 14.55
CA PHE A 94 -4.27 -11.70 13.81
C PHE A 94 -4.22 -13.10 14.45
N ASP A 95 -4.71 -13.27 15.68
CA ASP A 95 -4.86 -14.61 16.25
C ASP A 95 -6.00 -15.36 15.53
N HIS A 96 -7.03 -14.62 15.09
CA HIS A 96 -8.25 -15.17 14.48
C HIS A 96 -8.46 -14.81 13.01
N ILE A 97 -7.72 -13.84 12.46
CA ILE A 97 -7.85 -13.35 11.08
C ILE A 97 -6.57 -13.64 10.29
N THR A 98 -6.75 -14.06 9.05
CA THR A 98 -5.68 -14.16 8.04
C THR A 98 -6.15 -13.46 6.77
N PHE A 99 -5.34 -12.56 6.21
CA PHE A 99 -5.64 -11.97 4.91
C PHE A 99 -5.30 -12.96 3.80
N ASN A 100 -6.17 -13.07 2.79
CA ASN A 100 -5.77 -13.69 1.52
C ASN A 100 -4.87 -12.74 0.73
N THR A 101 -4.40 -13.17 -0.44
CA THR A 101 -3.50 -12.38 -1.30
C THR A 101 -4.13 -11.13 -1.94
N GLU A 102 -5.42 -10.87 -1.71
CA GLU A 102 -6.16 -9.68 -2.16
C GLU A 102 -6.63 -8.86 -0.93
N GLY A 103 -5.93 -9.01 0.20
CA GLY A 103 -6.19 -8.31 1.45
C GLY A 103 -7.50 -8.69 2.16
N HIS A 104 -8.30 -9.65 1.69
CA HIS A 104 -9.58 -9.97 2.31
C HIS A 104 -9.41 -10.74 3.64
N PRO A 105 -10.00 -10.28 4.76
CA PRO A 105 -9.91 -10.98 6.04
C PRO A 105 -10.71 -12.28 6.02
N LEU A 106 -10.03 -13.38 6.32
CA LEU A 106 -10.61 -14.70 6.50
C LEU A 106 -10.51 -15.08 7.98
N ARG A 107 -11.63 -15.51 8.56
CA ARG A 107 -11.67 -16.01 9.93
C ARG A 107 -11.10 -17.42 9.98
N ARG A 108 -10.17 -17.67 10.91
CA ARG A 108 -9.70 -19.01 11.25
C ARG A 108 -10.83 -19.82 11.88
N THR A 109 -11.01 -21.05 11.42
CA THR A 109 -12.07 -21.97 11.89
C THR A 109 -11.52 -23.27 12.49
N TRP A 110 -10.22 -23.33 12.77
CA TRP A 110 -9.51 -24.48 13.34
C TRP A 110 -8.48 -24.03 14.38
#